data_AF-A0A831YGD3-F1
#
_entry.id   AF-A0A831YGD3-F1
#
_cell.length_a   1.000
_cell.length_b   1.000
_cell.length_c   1.000
_cell.angle_alpha   90.00
_cell.angle_beta   90.00
_cell.angle_gamma   90.00
#
_symmetry.space_group_name_H-M   'P 1'
#
loop_
_entity.id
_entity.type
_entity.pdbx_description
1 polymer ?
#
loop_
_entity_poly.entity_id
_entity_poly.type
_entity_poly.pdbx_seq_one_letter_code
_entity_poly.pdbx_strand_id
1 'polypeptide(L)'
;MGSCRPTALKVGSGFDLTEALKELEALRDRLNDDKMAREVVAPTLLLIRAEKLGVNEETLRYLGAVISGAIDGDGYVSAAEGKVVLTGGELEIALLWAATLAAHGIKAEVRKVWSGDAVLGFQVIVSGDDAIKLASLYFLYGPPLLEGDERIINHKLAEAVKLGAEGLDIRWEGLRRTKKGHVAADLTISAAGVAVKYTVYLRDEIVLQFALSDRGRVELAASLLKLAGVSAEVTKVGGRDVWRIEVTTDKLAAGREELRKALAEIVKTARDNGWVDEKKARRWLEKLEKGVATWEGKKFSMRVVEGALEVRFSPTSRESLEEAAREFKAMGLEEGVHFTVRWGGERGSVYLLAEGVRRLKWVSERGEGEQRRRAAEFLKFLEEKARAKGGEVLRKLEALVEEGRSRGALRLVSLEKDGVKVLDVKTEEKDDKLYVTIRAEIDGAVEEYRLTFTREKDGTRRLQFYVRGEEAVARAVKLVEVLTGERPSVTEMPDGRTRIRGSERHIDALTRYEELRETIERWSNQ
;
A
#
# COMPACT_ATOMS: atom_id res chain seq x y z
N MET A 1 4.67 43.70 23.62
CA MET A 1 4.95 42.37 24.20
C MET A 1 3.80 42.02 25.12
N GLY A 2 2.78 41.32 24.60
CA GLY A 2 1.66 40.82 25.40
C GLY A 2 2.01 39.43 25.92
N SER A 3 1.74 39.16 27.19
CA SER A 3 2.10 37.92 27.88
C SER A 3 1.25 36.75 27.39
N CYS A 4 1.75 35.96 26.44
CA CYS A 4 1.26 34.59 26.28
C CYS A 4 1.77 33.77 27.47
N ARG A 5 0.89 33.46 28.42
CA ARG A 5 1.19 32.46 29.46
C ARG A 5 1.24 31.08 28.78
N PRO A 6 2.37 30.35 28.83
CA PRO A 6 2.50 29.01 28.26
C PRO A 6 1.77 27.99 29.13
N THR A 7 0.44 28.10 29.21
CA THR A 7 -0.41 27.20 30.00
C THR A 7 -0.79 25.92 29.22
N ALA A 8 -0.45 25.86 27.93
CA ALA A 8 -0.78 24.77 27.02
C ALA A 8 0.39 23.83 26.70
N LEU A 9 1.62 24.14 27.17
CA LEU A 9 2.77 23.25 27.05
C LEU A 9 2.69 22.21 28.16
N LYS A 10 2.48 20.94 27.79
CA LYS A 10 2.70 19.81 28.70
C LYS A 10 4.16 19.45 28.61
N VAL A 11 4.78 19.42 29.77
CA VAL A 11 6.22 19.33 29.88
C VAL A 11 6.53 18.13 30.77
N GLY A 12 7.39 17.22 30.29
CA GLY A 12 7.69 15.97 30.98
C GLY A 12 8.26 16.18 32.40
N SER A 13 8.16 15.16 33.26
CA SER A 13 8.68 15.19 34.62
C SER A 13 10.22 15.29 34.62
N GLY A 14 10.75 16.52 34.66
CA GLY A 14 12.18 16.81 34.62
C GLY A 14 12.57 18.08 33.83
N PHE A 15 11.63 18.98 33.57
CA PHE A 15 11.84 20.14 32.71
C PHE A 15 11.59 21.47 33.45
N ASP A 16 12.51 22.42 33.31
CA ASP A 16 12.42 23.77 33.89
C ASP A 16 12.00 24.79 32.82
N LEU A 17 10.78 25.32 32.95
CA LEU A 17 10.20 26.29 32.03
C LEU A 17 10.84 27.69 32.14
N THR A 18 11.51 27.99 33.25
CA THR A 18 12.20 29.28 33.47
C THR A 18 13.56 29.30 32.79
N GLU A 19 14.26 28.17 32.81
CA GLU A 19 15.52 27.98 32.09
C GLU A 19 15.28 27.97 30.57
N ALA A 20 14.24 27.28 30.11
CA ALA A 20 13.78 27.29 28.72
C ALA A 20 13.53 28.69 28.13
N LEU A 21 12.98 29.62 28.92
CA LEU A 21 12.76 31.01 28.48
C LEU A 21 14.06 31.81 28.38
N LYS A 22 15.03 31.56 29.26
CA LYS A 22 16.37 32.18 29.19
C LYS A 22 17.15 31.69 27.98
N GLU A 23 17.04 30.41 27.63
CA GLU A 23 17.70 29.88 26.45
C GLU A 23 17.10 30.41 25.15
N LEU A 24 15.77 30.61 25.08
CA LEU A 24 15.13 31.29 23.95
C LEU A 24 15.60 32.75 23.76
N GLU A 25 15.91 33.48 24.85
CA GLU A 25 16.52 34.81 24.76
C GLU A 25 17.95 34.76 24.21
N ALA A 26 18.71 33.69 24.52
CA ALA A 26 20.08 33.48 24.04
C ALA A 26 20.16 33.16 22.53
N LEU A 27 19.07 32.69 21.90
CA LEU A 27 19.02 32.46 20.45
C LEU A 27 19.37 33.72 19.65
N ARG A 28 19.01 34.91 20.16
CA ARG A 28 19.29 36.20 19.49
C ARG A 28 20.76 36.38 19.15
N ASP A 29 21.64 35.96 20.04
CA ASP A 29 23.09 36.16 19.91
C ASP A 29 23.77 35.08 19.06
N ARG A 30 23.04 33.99 18.73
CA ARG A 30 23.52 32.83 17.96
C ARG A 30 23.02 32.81 16.51
N LEU A 31 22.24 33.81 16.08
CA LEU A 31 21.73 33.96 14.71
C LEU A 31 22.81 34.23 13.64
N ASN A 32 24.06 34.43 14.04
CA ASN A 32 25.20 34.56 13.12
C ASN A 32 25.62 33.22 12.50
N ASP A 33 25.13 32.09 13.03
CA ASP A 33 25.27 30.76 12.44
C ASP A 33 24.14 30.54 11.41
N ASP A 34 24.52 30.32 10.14
CA ASP A 34 23.58 30.13 9.03
C ASP A 34 22.66 28.91 9.23
N LYS A 35 23.12 27.85 9.91
CA LYS A 35 22.29 26.69 10.23
C LYS A 35 21.21 27.06 11.25
N MET A 36 21.61 27.73 12.33
CA MET A 36 20.69 28.21 13.37
C MET A 36 19.67 29.21 12.83
N ALA A 37 20.10 30.13 11.98
CA ALA A 37 19.22 31.11 11.37
C ALA A 37 18.10 30.43 10.55
N ARG A 38 18.41 29.37 9.81
CA ARG A 38 17.42 28.63 9.00
C ARG A 38 16.40 27.88 9.85
N GLU A 39 16.82 27.28 10.97
CA GLU A 39 15.94 26.51 11.84
C GLU A 39 15.06 27.40 12.76
N VAL A 40 15.49 28.64 13.05
CA VAL A 40 14.80 29.57 13.95
C VAL A 40 13.84 30.52 13.22
N VAL A 41 14.22 31.03 12.03
CA VAL A 41 13.46 32.09 11.34
C VAL A 41 12.05 31.61 10.96
N ALA A 42 11.94 30.40 10.41
CA ALA A 42 10.67 29.88 9.93
C ALA A 42 9.60 29.71 11.04
N PRO A 43 9.85 28.99 12.15
CA PRO A 43 8.88 28.88 13.24
C PRO A 43 8.62 30.22 13.94
N THR A 44 9.62 31.10 14.06
CA THR A 44 9.42 32.46 14.62
C THR A 44 8.44 33.29 13.80
N LEU A 45 8.55 33.27 12.47
CA LEU A 45 7.62 33.99 11.60
C LEU A 45 6.20 33.45 11.68
N LEU A 46 6.04 32.13 11.78
CA LEU A 46 4.74 31.49 11.99
C LEU A 46 4.11 31.91 13.33
N LEU A 47 4.89 31.91 14.41
CA LEU A 47 4.45 32.34 15.73
C LEU A 47 3.97 33.80 15.71
N ILE A 48 4.76 34.71 15.14
CA ILE A 48 4.39 36.13 15.01
C ILE A 48 3.10 36.28 14.21
N ARG A 49 2.94 35.50 13.13
CA ARG A 49 1.76 35.57 12.26
C ARG A 49 0.51 35.09 12.99
N ALA A 50 0.57 33.98 13.71
CA ALA A 50 -0.56 33.48 14.50
C ALA A 50 -0.98 34.48 15.59
N GLU A 51 -0.02 35.09 16.29
CA GLU A 51 -0.29 36.08 17.34
C GLU A 51 -0.90 37.38 16.78
N LYS A 52 -0.43 37.84 15.62
CA LYS A 52 -0.89 39.12 15.05
C LYS A 52 -2.16 39.00 14.21
N LEU A 53 -2.32 37.91 13.46
CA LEU A 53 -3.41 37.74 12.48
C LEU A 53 -4.46 36.73 12.94
N GLY A 54 -4.22 36.01 14.04
CA GLY A 54 -5.03 34.88 14.46
C GLY A 54 -4.81 33.65 13.60
N VAL A 55 -5.49 32.55 13.95
CA VAL A 55 -5.40 31.28 13.21
C VAL A 55 -6.56 31.19 12.20
N ASN A 56 -6.22 31.15 10.92
CA ASN A 56 -7.15 30.99 9.79
C ASN A 56 -6.55 30.06 8.71
N GLU A 57 -7.28 29.85 7.61
CA GLU A 57 -6.83 28.96 6.52
C GLU A 57 -5.46 29.36 5.94
N GLU A 58 -5.20 30.67 5.79
CA GLU A 58 -3.94 31.18 5.26
C GLU A 58 -2.77 30.90 6.23
N THR A 59 -2.94 31.17 7.53
CA THR A 59 -1.90 30.87 8.52
C THR A 59 -1.64 29.37 8.64
N LEU A 60 -2.68 28.55 8.54
CA LEU A 60 -2.58 27.08 8.54
C LEU A 60 -1.88 26.55 7.29
N ARG A 61 -2.11 27.17 6.13
CA ARG A 61 -1.36 26.89 4.90
C ARG A 61 0.13 27.13 5.09
N TYR A 62 0.51 28.28 5.67
CA TYR A 62 1.91 28.57 5.95
C TYR A 62 2.51 27.61 6.97
N LEU A 63 1.77 27.27 8.03
CA LEU A 63 2.20 26.27 9.00
C LEU A 63 2.47 24.92 8.32
N GLY A 64 1.53 24.42 7.51
CA GLY A 64 1.65 23.14 6.81
C GLY A 64 2.85 23.11 5.85
N ALA A 65 3.08 24.19 5.10
CA ALA A 65 4.20 24.31 4.16
C ALA A 65 5.57 24.42 4.83
N VAL A 66 5.63 24.96 6.05
CA VAL A 66 6.89 25.14 6.80
C VAL A 66 7.19 23.90 7.65
N ILE A 67 6.17 23.34 8.31
CA ILE A 67 6.34 22.15 9.15
C ILE A 67 6.68 20.92 8.31
N SER A 68 6.27 20.87 7.04
CA SER A 68 6.64 19.79 6.13
C SER A 68 8.15 19.62 6.03
N GLY A 69 8.93 20.71 6.00
CA GLY A 69 10.39 20.63 6.00
C GLY A 69 10.95 19.98 7.27
N ALA A 70 10.38 20.30 8.43
CA ALA A 70 10.77 19.70 9.71
C ALA A 70 10.38 18.22 9.81
N ILE A 71 9.22 17.84 9.26
CA ILE A 71 8.76 16.46 9.20
C ILE A 71 9.59 15.66 8.19
N ASP A 72 9.81 16.18 7.00
CA ASP A 72 10.51 15.50 5.90
C ASP A 72 12.01 15.31 6.17
N GLY A 73 12.64 16.21 6.91
CA GLY A 73 14.01 16.05 7.44
C GLY A 73 14.10 14.93 8.48
N ASP A 74 14.24 15.30 9.75
CA ASP A 74 14.50 14.36 10.85
C ASP A 74 13.25 13.92 11.64
N GLY A 75 12.07 14.42 11.24
CA GLY A 75 10.79 14.04 11.83
C GLY A 75 10.20 12.74 11.28
N TYR A 76 9.06 12.32 11.83
CA TYR A 76 8.25 11.22 11.28
C TYR A 76 6.77 11.37 11.63
N VAL A 77 5.93 10.64 10.87
CA VAL A 77 4.49 10.53 11.08
C VAL A 77 4.17 9.04 11.27
N SER A 78 3.37 8.72 12.28
CA SER A 78 2.93 7.35 12.57
C SER A 78 1.43 7.34 12.79
N ALA A 79 0.67 6.78 11.84
CA ALA A 79 -0.77 6.61 11.99
C ALA A 79 -1.07 5.54 13.03
N ALA A 80 -0.27 4.47 13.08
CA ALA A 80 -0.44 3.37 14.04
C ALA A 80 -0.30 3.84 15.50
N GLU A 81 0.59 4.79 15.78
CA GLU A 81 0.78 5.35 17.11
C GLU A 81 0.01 6.67 17.32
N GLY A 82 -0.69 7.17 16.29
CA GLY A 82 -1.46 8.41 16.36
C GLY A 82 -0.63 9.64 16.71
N LYS A 83 0.60 9.75 16.18
CA LYS A 83 1.53 10.84 16.52
C LYS A 83 2.36 11.36 15.35
N VAL A 84 2.77 12.62 15.47
CA VAL A 84 3.74 13.30 14.60
C VAL A 84 4.89 13.75 15.48
N VAL A 85 6.13 13.48 15.07
CA VAL A 85 7.33 13.82 15.84
C VAL A 85 8.27 14.66 15.00
N LEU A 86 8.75 15.76 15.57
CA LEU A 86 9.87 16.55 15.05
C LEU A 86 11.10 16.23 15.90
N THR A 87 12.28 16.14 15.27
CA THR A 87 13.54 15.91 15.96
C THR A 87 14.47 17.10 15.73
N GLY A 88 15.17 17.55 16.76
CA GLY A 88 16.13 18.64 16.69
C GLY A 88 17.30 18.45 17.65
N GLY A 89 18.44 19.04 17.31
CA GLY A 89 19.66 18.97 18.13
C GLY A 89 19.65 19.93 19.33
N GLU A 90 18.90 21.03 19.23
CA GLU A 90 18.90 22.11 20.23
C GLU A 90 17.54 22.23 20.94
N LEU A 91 17.58 22.45 22.26
CA LEU A 91 16.39 22.52 23.11
C LEU A 91 15.54 23.73 22.74
N GLU A 92 16.20 24.84 22.48
CA GLU A 92 15.60 26.13 22.16
C GLU A 92 14.77 26.06 20.89
N ILE A 93 15.25 25.33 19.88
CA ILE A 93 14.55 25.10 18.63
C ILE A 93 13.34 24.19 18.85
N ALA A 94 13.48 23.12 19.64
CA ALA A 94 12.36 22.25 20.01
C ALA A 94 11.25 23.02 20.75
N LEU A 95 11.63 23.94 21.64
CA LEU A 95 10.70 24.79 22.37
C LEU A 95 10.01 25.82 21.48
N LEU A 96 10.76 26.42 20.57
CA LEU A 96 10.22 27.36 19.60
C LEU A 96 9.16 26.69 18.71
N TRP A 97 9.42 25.45 18.27
CA TRP A 97 8.42 24.65 17.55
C TRP A 97 7.19 24.35 18.42
N ALA A 98 7.39 23.92 19.66
CA ALA A 98 6.27 23.62 20.57
C ALA A 98 5.40 24.87 20.83
N ALA A 99 6.02 26.04 21.02
CA ALA A 99 5.33 27.32 21.16
C ALA A 99 4.58 27.72 19.88
N THR A 100 5.21 27.54 18.72
CA THR A 100 4.60 27.81 17.40
C THR A 100 3.38 26.92 17.16
N LEU A 101 3.48 25.63 17.46
CA LEU A 101 2.36 24.69 17.35
C LEU A 101 1.23 25.07 18.32
N ALA A 102 1.56 25.42 19.56
CA ALA A 102 0.56 25.85 20.55
C ALA A 102 -0.19 27.11 20.09
N ALA A 103 0.49 28.07 19.47
CA ALA A 103 -0.14 29.27 18.90
C ALA A 103 -1.12 28.95 17.75
N HIS A 104 -0.93 27.82 17.05
CA HIS A 104 -1.87 27.31 16.04
C HIS A 104 -2.92 26.35 16.61
N GLY A 105 -3.01 26.25 17.94
CA GLY A 105 -3.90 25.35 18.64
C GLY A 105 -3.58 23.88 18.38
N ILE A 106 -2.30 23.53 18.43
CA ILE A 106 -1.78 22.15 18.34
C ILE A 106 -0.91 21.92 19.56
N LYS A 107 -1.28 20.98 20.44
CA LYS A 107 -0.50 20.68 21.64
C LYS A 107 0.64 19.74 21.31
N ALA A 108 1.81 20.04 21.87
CA ALA A 108 3.00 19.22 21.72
C ALA A 108 3.71 19.03 23.06
N GLU A 109 4.36 17.88 23.22
CA GLU A 109 5.26 17.57 24.32
C GLU A 109 6.72 17.64 23.83
N VAL A 110 7.60 18.28 24.61
CA VAL A 110 9.04 18.29 24.33
C VAL A 110 9.73 17.27 25.22
N ARG A 111 10.49 16.34 24.61
CA ARG A 111 11.18 15.25 25.30
C ARG A 111 12.67 15.20 24.96
N LYS A 112 13.51 14.95 25.97
CA LYS A 112 14.95 14.67 25.81
C LYS A 112 15.18 13.24 25.32
N VAL A 113 16.04 13.08 24.33
CA VAL A 113 16.52 11.79 23.84
C VAL A 113 17.90 11.53 24.44
N TRP A 114 18.08 10.36 25.06
CA TRP A 114 19.30 10.00 25.80
C TRP A 114 20.03 8.83 25.15
N SER A 115 21.35 8.81 25.25
CA SER A 115 22.20 7.62 25.04
C SER A 115 23.21 7.53 26.18
N GLY A 116 22.97 6.59 27.09
CA GLY A 116 23.66 6.58 28.38
C GLY A 116 23.35 7.87 29.14
N ASP A 117 24.38 8.55 29.64
CA ASP A 117 24.25 9.79 30.41
C ASP A 117 24.28 11.07 29.53
N ALA A 118 24.40 10.93 28.20
CA ALA A 118 24.44 12.05 27.26
C ALA A 118 23.08 12.31 26.59
N VAL A 119 22.72 13.58 26.46
CA VAL A 119 21.56 14.02 25.66
C VAL A 119 21.96 14.02 24.18
N LEU A 120 21.29 13.20 23.37
CA LEU A 120 21.49 13.12 21.92
C LEU A 120 20.68 14.15 21.13
N GLY A 121 19.61 14.68 21.73
CA GLY A 121 18.75 15.67 21.09
C GLY A 121 17.39 15.77 21.76
N PHE A 122 16.49 16.47 21.08
CA PHE A 122 15.16 16.81 21.57
C PHE A 122 14.10 16.43 20.55
N GLN A 123 12.97 15.94 21.05
CA GLN A 123 11.79 15.58 20.25
C GLN A 123 10.62 16.47 20.62
N VAL A 124 9.88 16.93 19.62
CA VAL A 124 8.58 17.59 19.76
C VAL A 124 7.52 16.59 19.29
N ILE A 125 6.73 16.07 20.23
CA ILE A 125 5.78 14.99 20.01
C ILE A 125 4.35 15.56 20.05
N VAL A 126 3.63 15.42 18.95
CA VAL A 126 2.21 15.77 18.81
C VAL A 126 1.42 14.47 18.74
N SER A 127 0.35 14.33 19.52
CA SER A 127 -0.43 13.07 19.62
C SER A 127 -1.94 13.31 19.55
N GLY A 128 -2.71 12.28 19.17
CA GLY A 128 -4.18 12.30 19.15
C GLY A 128 -4.75 13.29 18.11
N ASP A 129 -5.83 13.98 18.46
CA ASP A 129 -6.51 14.93 17.56
C ASP A 129 -5.58 16.03 17.01
N ASP A 130 -4.63 16.48 17.83
CA ASP A 130 -3.62 17.46 17.43
C ASP A 130 -2.67 16.88 16.37
N ALA A 131 -2.36 15.58 16.45
CA ALA A 131 -1.54 14.90 15.45
C ALA A 131 -2.31 14.67 14.15
N ILE A 132 -3.60 14.32 14.23
CA ILE A 132 -4.51 14.23 13.08
C ILE A 132 -4.57 15.58 12.35
N LYS A 133 -4.73 16.66 13.10
CA LYS A 133 -4.73 18.03 12.56
C LYS A 133 -3.41 18.36 11.88
N LEU A 134 -2.27 18.09 12.53
CA LEU A 134 -0.96 18.39 11.97
C LEU A 134 -0.62 17.54 10.74
N ALA A 135 -0.95 16.25 10.76
CA ALA A 135 -0.78 15.34 9.62
C ALA A 135 -1.62 15.77 8.42
N SER A 136 -2.85 16.23 8.66
CA SER A 136 -3.71 16.78 7.61
C SER A 136 -3.09 18.03 6.99
N LEU A 137 -2.59 18.98 7.80
CA LEU A 137 -1.96 20.21 7.29
C LEU A 137 -0.69 19.92 6.50
N TYR A 138 0.13 18.99 7.00
CA TYR A 138 1.32 18.51 6.29
C TYR A 138 0.94 17.92 4.92
N PHE A 139 -0.08 17.08 4.85
CA PHE A 139 -0.53 16.50 3.59
C PHE A 139 -1.16 17.53 2.63
N LEU A 140 -1.95 18.48 3.15
CA LEU A 140 -2.68 19.45 2.32
C LEU A 140 -1.79 20.57 1.77
N TYR A 141 -0.74 20.95 2.50
CA TYR A 141 0.06 22.15 2.20
C TYR A 141 1.56 21.94 2.14
N GLY A 142 2.06 20.74 2.46
CA GLY A 142 3.46 20.40 2.21
C GLY A 142 3.80 20.56 0.72
N PRO A 143 5.06 20.89 0.39
CA PRO A 143 5.48 21.05 -1.00
C PRO A 143 5.22 19.74 -1.77
N PRO A 144 4.65 19.80 -2.98
CA PRO A 144 4.53 18.62 -3.83
C PRO A 144 5.94 18.25 -4.28
N LEU A 145 6.48 17.17 -3.74
CA LEU A 145 7.74 16.62 -4.22
C LEU A 145 7.45 15.77 -5.46
N LEU A 146 7.45 16.44 -6.63
CA LEU A 146 7.39 15.87 -7.98
C LEU A 146 6.02 15.31 -8.43
N GLU A 147 5.74 15.40 -9.74
CA GLU A 147 4.62 14.70 -10.38
C GLU A 147 4.86 13.18 -10.30
N GLY A 148 4.06 12.49 -9.48
CA GLY A 148 4.12 11.03 -9.25
C GLY A 148 3.36 10.63 -7.97
N ASP A 149 3.15 9.33 -7.72
CA ASP A 149 2.49 8.86 -6.48
C ASP A 149 3.42 9.05 -5.27
N GLU A 150 3.17 10.13 -4.54
CA GLU A 150 3.93 10.56 -3.36
C GLU A 150 4.01 9.49 -2.25
N ARG A 151 3.11 8.50 -2.21
CA ARG A 151 3.15 7.39 -1.23
C ARG A 151 4.27 6.39 -1.48
N ILE A 152 4.71 6.27 -2.74
CA ILE A 152 5.80 5.37 -3.16
C ILE A 152 7.17 6.02 -2.90
N ILE A 153 7.21 7.36 -2.86
CA ILE A 153 8.44 8.13 -2.66
C ILE A 153 8.59 8.54 -1.18
N ASN A 154 7.49 8.75 -0.43
CA ASN A 154 7.54 9.25 0.94
C ASN A 154 6.57 8.49 1.89
N HIS A 155 7.14 7.62 2.72
CA HIS A 155 6.41 6.89 3.77
C HIS A 155 5.72 7.83 4.78
N LYS A 156 6.33 8.98 5.11
CA LYS A 156 5.76 9.96 6.06
C LYS A 156 4.47 10.55 5.52
N LEU A 157 4.39 10.82 4.22
CA LEU A 157 3.17 11.31 3.58
C LEU A 157 2.08 10.24 3.53
N ALA A 158 2.45 8.98 3.27
CA ALA A 158 1.49 7.87 3.31
C ALA A 158 0.86 7.71 4.70
N GLU A 159 1.69 7.78 5.76
CA GLU A 159 1.21 7.78 7.14
C GLU A 159 0.39 9.03 7.47
N ALA A 160 0.74 10.20 6.93
CA ALA A 160 -0.04 11.42 7.10
C ALA A 160 -1.43 11.34 6.45
N VAL A 161 -1.56 10.70 5.29
CA VAL A 161 -2.89 10.47 4.67
C VAL A 161 -3.73 9.52 5.51
N LYS A 162 -3.12 8.48 6.08
CA LYS A 162 -3.85 7.54 6.94
C LYS A 162 -4.35 8.24 8.20
N LEU A 163 -3.46 8.95 8.90
CA LEU A 163 -3.74 9.63 10.16
C LEU A 163 -4.67 10.83 9.97
N GLY A 164 -4.39 11.71 9.01
CA GLY A 164 -5.18 12.93 8.77
C GLY A 164 -6.63 12.62 8.36
N ALA A 165 -6.85 11.47 7.72
CA ALA A 165 -8.19 11.07 7.33
C ALA A 165 -9.11 10.66 8.50
N GLU A 166 -8.56 10.45 9.71
CA GLU A 166 -9.36 10.25 10.93
C GLU A 166 -10.08 11.53 11.38
N GLY A 167 -9.60 12.70 10.95
CA GLY A 167 -10.15 14.01 11.31
C GLY A 167 -11.08 14.62 10.26
N LEU A 168 -11.60 13.82 9.33
CA LEU A 168 -12.49 14.29 8.29
C LEU A 168 -13.91 14.53 8.82
N ASP A 169 -14.45 15.71 8.54
CA ASP A 169 -15.87 16.03 8.71
C ASP A 169 -16.51 16.22 7.34
N ILE A 170 -17.52 15.40 7.06
CA ILE A 170 -18.24 15.36 5.79
C ILE A 170 -19.71 15.62 6.05
N ARG A 171 -20.22 16.71 5.47
CA ARG A 171 -21.61 17.16 5.63
C ARG A 171 -22.21 17.47 4.28
N TRP A 172 -23.53 17.38 4.18
CA TRP A 172 -24.23 17.81 2.98
C TRP A 172 -25.44 18.67 3.32
N GLU A 173 -25.79 19.56 2.40
CA GLU A 173 -26.93 20.48 2.53
C GLU A 173 -27.48 20.88 1.15
N GLY A 174 -28.58 21.65 1.15
CA GLY A 174 -29.03 22.36 -0.04
C GLY A 174 -29.51 21.46 -1.19
N LEU A 175 -30.16 20.33 -0.88
CA LEU A 175 -30.77 19.47 -1.89
C LEU A 175 -31.81 20.25 -2.69
N ARG A 176 -31.61 20.32 -4.02
CA ARG A 176 -32.38 21.19 -4.92
C ARG A 176 -32.52 20.59 -6.31
N ARG A 177 -33.52 21.04 -7.06
CA ARG A 177 -33.62 20.79 -8.52
C ARG A 177 -33.06 22.01 -9.28
N THR A 178 -32.15 21.74 -10.21
CA THR A 178 -31.62 22.75 -11.12
C THR A 178 -32.69 23.18 -12.14
N LYS A 179 -32.47 24.32 -12.82
CA LYS A 179 -33.36 24.80 -13.90
C LYS A 179 -33.58 23.78 -15.03
N LYS A 180 -32.64 22.84 -15.21
CA LYS A 180 -32.71 21.74 -16.19
C LYS A 180 -33.32 20.45 -15.62
N GLY A 181 -33.87 20.50 -14.41
CA GLY A 181 -34.53 19.36 -13.76
C GLY A 181 -33.61 18.37 -13.05
N HIS A 182 -32.27 18.51 -13.16
CA HIS A 182 -31.32 17.65 -12.43
C HIS A 182 -31.37 17.91 -10.93
N VAL A 183 -31.24 16.86 -10.13
CA VAL A 183 -31.09 16.97 -8.68
C VAL A 183 -29.63 17.30 -8.36
N ALA A 184 -29.42 18.23 -7.43
CA ALA A 184 -28.12 18.61 -6.93
C ALA A 184 -28.15 18.80 -5.41
N ALA A 185 -27.00 18.60 -4.76
CA ALA A 185 -26.77 18.91 -3.35
C ALA A 185 -25.35 19.47 -3.19
N ASP A 186 -25.12 20.22 -2.12
CA ASP A 186 -23.78 20.68 -1.77
C ASP A 186 -23.20 19.76 -0.71
N LEU A 187 -21.99 19.25 -0.96
CA LEU A 187 -21.24 18.38 -0.07
C LEU A 187 -20.02 19.15 0.42
N THR A 188 -19.88 19.35 1.73
CA THR A 188 -18.71 19.97 2.35
C THR A 188 -17.82 18.88 2.93
N ILE A 189 -16.55 18.88 2.53
CA ILE A 189 -15.50 18.06 3.14
C ILE A 189 -14.54 19.01 3.84
N SER A 190 -14.22 18.72 5.09
CA SER A 190 -13.28 19.51 5.86
C SER A 190 -12.30 18.66 6.66
N ALA A 191 -11.08 19.17 6.81
CA ALA A 191 -10.01 18.60 7.61
C ALA A 191 -9.15 19.73 8.19
N ALA A 192 -8.75 19.63 9.45
CA ALA A 192 -7.82 20.57 10.11
C ALA A 192 -8.15 22.07 9.95
N GLY A 193 -9.44 22.43 9.92
CA GLY A 193 -9.89 23.83 9.75
C GLY A 193 -9.94 24.32 8.30
N VAL A 194 -9.67 23.44 7.33
CA VAL A 194 -9.81 23.68 5.89
C VAL A 194 -11.11 23.05 5.41
N ALA A 195 -11.95 23.78 4.68
CA ALA A 195 -13.23 23.28 4.17
C ALA A 195 -13.43 23.61 2.69
N VAL A 196 -13.90 22.62 1.92
CA VAL A 196 -14.27 22.80 0.51
C VAL A 196 -15.69 22.29 0.28
N LYS A 197 -16.49 23.10 -0.41
CA LYS A 197 -17.86 22.79 -0.82
C LYS A 197 -17.87 22.34 -2.28
N TYR A 198 -18.27 21.09 -2.50
CA TYR A 198 -18.43 20.44 -3.80
C TYR A 198 -19.92 20.40 -4.16
N THR A 199 -20.23 20.42 -5.46
CA THR A 199 -21.59 20.17 -5.92
C THR A 199 -21.72 18.72 -6.37
N VAL A 200 -22.66 18.00 -5.77
CA VAL A 200 -23.05 16.63 -6.15
C VAL A 200 -24.27 16.71 -7.05
N TYR A 201 -24.19 16.14 -8.25
CA TYR A 201 -25.30 15.99 -9.17
C TYR A 201 -25.77 14.54 -9.23
N LEU A 202 -27.08 14.31 -9.15
CA LEU A 202 -27.69 13.02 -9.45
C LEU A 202 -28.24 13.05 -10.88
N ARG A 203 -27.48 12.47 -11.82
CA ARG A 203 -27.83 12.39 -13.25
C ARG A 203 -28.01 10.93 -13.66
N ASP A 204 -27.31 10.48 -14.70
CA ASP A 204 -27.17 9.05 -15.03
C ASP A 204 -26.28 8.29 -14.05
N GLU A 205 -25.43 9.04 -13.38
CA GLU A 205 -24.64 8.64 -12.24
C GLU A 205 -24.59 9.78 -11.22
N ILE A 206 -24.06 9.49 -10.03
CA ILE A 206 -23.63 10.49 -9.05
C ILE A 206 -22.32 11.09 -9.56
N VAL A 207 -22.32 12.40 -9.78
CA VAL A 207 -21.14 13.17 -10.20
C VAL A 207 -20.85 14.25 -9.17
N LEU A 208 -19.67 14.21 -8.58
CA LEU A 208 -19.15 15.27 -7.72
C LEU A 208 -18.28 16.21 -8.56
N GLN A 209 -18.56 17.51 -8.50
CA GLN A 209 -17.87 18.55 -9.27
C GLN A 209 -17.37 19.69 -8.38
N PHE A 210 -16.21 20.22 -8.74
CA PHE A 210 -15.65 21.47 -8.21
C PHE A 210 -14.86 22.17 -9.31
N ALA A 211 -15.06 23.48 -9.50
CA ALA A 211 -14.36 24.24 -10.53
C ALA A 211 -14.10 25.69 -10.10
N LEU A 212 -12.87 26.17 -10.29
CA LEU A 212 -12.43 27.54 -10.00
C LEU A 212 -11.31 27.96 -10.97
N SER A 213 -11.08 29.27 -11.09
CA SER A 213 -9.92 29.80 -11.83
C SER A 213 -8.60 29.63 -11.08
N ASP A 214 -8.63 29.54 -9.75
CA ASP A 214 -7.47 29.28 -8.92
C ASP A 214 -7.11 27.78 -8.96
N ARG A 215 -6.01 27.45 -9.66
CA ARG A 215 -5.47 26.09 -9.75
C ARG A 215 -5.15 25.51 -8.37
N GLY A 216 -4.52 26.30 -7.49
CA GLY A 216 -4.09 25.83 -6.16
C GLY A 216 -5.28 25.47 -5.27
N ARG A 217 -6.39 26.22 -5.38
CA ARG A 217 -7.63 25.86 -4.68
C ARG A 217 -8.27 24.58 -5.20
N VAL A 218 -8.16 24.31 -6.50
CA VAL A 218 -8.64 23.06 -7.10
C VAL A 218 -7.74 21.89 -6.71
N GLU A 219 -6.42 22.05 -6.69
CA GLU A 219 -5.49 21.02 -6.19
C GLU A 219 -5.75 20.70 -4.71
N LEU A 220 -5.97 21.70 -3.87
CA LEU A 220 -6.38 21.50 -2.47
C LEU A 220 -7.69 20.71 -2.37
N ALA A 221 -8.66 21.01 -3.23
CA ALA A 221 -9.92 20.27 -3.29
C ALA A 221 -9.72 18.81 -3.73
N ALA A 222 -8.74 18.51 -4.59
CA ALA A 222 -8.38 17.14 -4.93
C ALA A 222 -7.70 16.44 -3.74
N SER A 223 -6.80 17.11 -3.03
CA SER A 223 -6.13 16.55 -1.84
C SER A 223 -7.12 16.20 -0.73
N LEU A 224 -8.13 17.02 -0.47
CA LEU A 224 -9.19 16.67 0.49
C LEU A 224 -9.98 15.42 0.07
N LEU A 225 -10.25 15.23 -1.23
CA LEU A 225 -10.86 14.00 -1.73
C LEU A 225 -9.93 12.80 -1.55
N LYS A 226 -8.61 12.98 -1.70
CA LYS A 226 -7.59 11.94 -1.47
C LYS A 226 -7.56 11.49 -0.01
N LEU A 227 -7.73 12.39 0.97
CA LEU A 227 -7.94 12.02 2.38
C LEU A 227 -9.22 11.18 2.55
N ALA A 228 -10.30 11.55 1.86
CA ALA A 228 -11.55 10.79 1.83
C ALA A 228 -11.47 9.48 1.01
N GLY A 229 -10.29 9.07 0.56
CA GLY A 229 -10.07 7.81 -0.18
C GLY A 229 -10.45 7.87 -1.66
N VAL A 230 -10.65 9.07 -2.21
CA VAL A 230 -11.06 9.27 -3.61
C VAL A 230 -9.95 9.93 -4.41
N SER A 231 -9.49 9.26 -5.47
CA SER A 231 -8.56 9.85 -6.42
C SER A 231 -9.31 10.77 -7.39
N ALA A 232 -8.90 12.04 -7.44
CA ALA A 232 -9.51 13.09 -8.24
C ALA A 232 -8.46 13.76 -9.13
N GLU A 233 -8.72 13.81 -10.42
CA GLU A 233 -7.82 14.43 -11.40
C GLU A 233 -8.20 15.89 -11.61
N VAL A 234 -7.20 16.77 -11.59
CA VAL A 234 -7.37 18.21 -11.86
C VAL A 234 -7.21 18.44 -13.35
N THR A 235 -8.26 18.94 -14.00
CA THR A 235 -8.29 19.14 -15.46
C THR A 235 -8.52 20.60 -15.81
N LYS A 236 -7.79 21.13 -16.80
CA LYS A 236 -8.04 22.47 -17.36
C LYS A 236 -9.23 22.40 -18.33
N VAL A 237 -10.18 23.32 -18.19
CA VAL A 237 -11.40 23.35 -19.01
C VAL A 237 -11.13 24.05 -20.34
N GLY A 238 -10.71 23.29 -21.36
CA GLY A 238 -10.46 23.81 -22.70
C GLY A 238 -9.41 24.93 -22.73
N GLY A 239 -9.64 25.96 -23.55
CA GLY A 239 -8.78 27.16 -23.63
C GLY A 239 -9.04 28.22 -22.57
N ARG A 240 -9.81 27.93 -21.53
CA ARG A 240 -10.15 28.89 -20.46
C ARG A 240 -9.24 28.70 -19.25
N ASP A 241 -8.99 29.77 -18.51
CA ASP A 241 -8.28 29.71 -17.22
C ASP A 241 -9.21 29.27 -16.09
N VAL A 242 -9.80 28.09 -16.26
CA VAL A 242 -10.66 27.41 -15.29
C VAL A 242 -10.18 25.98 -15.13
N TRP A 243 -9.97 25.57 -13.88
CA TRP A 243 -9.58 24.24 -13.47
C TRP A 243 -10.77 23.54 -12.83
N ARG A 244 -10.90 22.23 -13.05
CA ARG A 244 -12.04 21.44 -12.57
C ARG A 244 -11.64 20.04 -12.11
N ILE A 245 -12.32 19.59 -11.07
CA ILE A 245 -12.42 18.20 -10.64
C ILE A 245 -13.79 17.66 -11.01
N GLU A 246 -13.81 16.45 -11.57
CA GLU A 246 -15.03 15.69 -11.82
C GLU A 246 -14.81 14.24 -11.38
N VAL A 247 -15.64 13.76 -10.45
CA VAL A 247 -15.55 12.40 -9.90
C VAL A 247 -16.90 11.71 -10.03
N THR A 248 -16.88 10.52 -10.64
CA THR A 248 -18.08 9.71 -10.89
C THR A 248 -18.33 8.69 -9.79
N THR A 249 -19.52 8.07 -9.80
CA THR A 249 -20.00 7.18 -8.73
C THR A 249 -19.04 6.03 -8.43
N ASP A 250 -18.37 5.49 -9.44
CA ASP A 250 -17.42 4.39 -9.27
C ASP A 250 -16.22 4.79 -8.40
N LYS A 251 -15.65 5.98 -8.66
CA LYS A 251 -14.54 6.52 -7.86
C LYS A 251 -15.03 6.96 -6.47
N LEU A 252 -16.24 7.54 -6.38
CA LEU A 252 -16.84 7.93 -5.09
C LEU A 252 -17.14 6.71 -4.19
N ALA A 253 -17.56 5.59 -4.78
CA ALA A 253 -17.80 4.35 -4.05
C ALA A 253 -16.53 3.65 -3.57
N ALA A 254 -15.35 4.07 -4.05
CA ALA A 254 -14.06 3.63 -3.51
C ALA A 254 -13.63 4.45 -2.27
N GLY A 255 -14.31 5.57 -2.01
CA GLY A 255 -14.03 6.43 -0.87
C GLY A 255 -14.36 5.80 0.47
N ARG A 256 -13.91 6.47 1.53
CA ARG A 256 -14.16 6.09 2.91
C ARG A 256 -15.66 6.02 3.23
N GLU A 257 -15.99 5.26 4.27
CA GLU A 257 -17.37 4.98 4.64
C GLU A 257 -18.17 6.25 4.95
N GLU A 258 -17.56 7.25 5.56
CA GLU A 258 -18.15 8.55 5.90
C GLU A 258 -18.63 9.28 4.64
N LEU A 259 -17.79 9.32 3.60
CA LEU A 259 -18.13 9.91 2.31
C LEU A 259 -19.29 9.14 1.65
N ARG A 260 -19.19 7.81 1.64
CA ARG A 260 -20.22 6.95 1.04
C ARG A 260 -21.56 7.09 1.75
N LYS A 261 -21.56 7.18 3.09
CA LYS A 261 -22.75 7.45 3.92
C LYS A 261 -23.36 8.81 3.58
N ALA A 262 -22.57 9.87 3.52
CA ALA A 262 -23.07 11.21 3.16
C ALA A 262 -23.70 11.22 1.77
N LEU A 263 -23.07 10.58 0.78
CA LEU A 263 -23.63 10.44 -0.57
C LEU A 263 -24.90 9.57 -0.59
N ALA A 264 -24.94 8.49 0.21
CA ALA A 264 -26.11 7.63 0.31
C ALA A 264 -27.30 8.38 0.92
N GLU A 265 -27.09 9.23 1.92
CA GLU A 265 -28.14 10.07 2.50
C GLU A 265 -28.69 11.10 1.49
N ILE A 266 -27.83 11.70 0.67
CA ILE A 266 -28.28 12.55 -0.45
C ILE A 266 -29.20 11.77 -1.39
N VAL A 267 -28.81 10.55 -1.77
CA VAL A 267 -29.59 9.69 -2.68
C VAL A 267 -30.90 9.25 -2.05
N LYS A 268 -30.91 8.83 -0.78
CA LYS A 268 -32.13 8.47 -0.04
C LYS A 268 -33.10 9.64 0.01
N THR A 269 -32.63 10.82 0.41
CA THR A 269 -33.49 12.02 0.49
C THR A 269 -34.05 12.40 -0.88
N ALA A 270 -33.24 12.32 -1.94
CA ALA A 270 -33.70 12.58 -3.30
C ALA A 270 -34.74 11.56 -3.80
N ARG A 271 -34.58 10.29 -3.44
CA ARG A 271 -35.56 9.22 -3.73
C ARG A 271 -36.86 9.45 -2.96
N ASP A 272 -36.77 9.76 -1.67
CA ASP A 272 -37.94 9.92 -0.79
C ASP A 272 -38.78 11.14 -1.21
N ASN A 273 -38.15 12.15 -1.83
CA ASN A 273 -38.83 13.28 -2.48
C ASN A 273 -39.41 12.95 -3.87
N GLY A 274 -39.24 11.73 -4.37
CA GLY A 274 -39.67 11.32 -5.72
C GLY A 274 -38.89 11.97 -6.86
N TRP A 275 -37.67 12.48 -6.61
CA TRP A 275 -36.88 13.20 -7.62
C TRP A 275 -35.93 12.30 -8.40
N VAL A 276 -35.73 11.06 -7.94
CA VAL A 276 -34.89 10.04 -8.57
C VAL A 276 -35.69 8.75 -8.70
N ASP A 277 -35.55 8.07 -9.84
CA ASP A 277 -36.13 6.75 -10.08
C ASP A 277 -35.68 5.72 -9.01
N GLU A 278 -36.61 4.94 -8.49
CA GLU A 278 -36.38 4.01 -7.39
C GLU A 278 -35.34 2.93 -7.74
N LYS A 279 -35.40 2.37 -8.96
CA LYS A 279 -34.45 1.34 -9.41
C LYS A 279 -33.05 1.93 -9.52
N LYS A 280 -32.95 3.15 -10.05
CA LYS A 280 -31.68 3.88 -10.17
C LYS A 280 -31.08 4.19 -8.79
N ALA A 281 -31.89 4.73 -7.88
CA ALA A 281 -31.49 5.02 -6.51
C ALA A 281 -31.01 3.75 -5.78
N ARG A 282 -31.77 2.65 -5.88
CA ARG A 282 -31.40 1.36 -5.27
C ARG A 282 -30.03 0.87 -5.76
N ARG A 283 -29.76 0.95 -7.07
CA ARG A 283 -28.46 0.54 -7.64
C ARG A 283 -27.30 1.38 -7.13
N TRP A 284 -27.49 2.70 -6.97
CA TRP A 284 -26.46 3.57 -6.42
C TRP A 284 -26.23 3.31 -4.93
N LEU A 285 -27.31 3.17 -4.16
CA LEU A 285 -27.24 2.87 -2.72
C LEU A 285 -26.51 1.55 -2.48
N GLU A 286 -26.83 0.50 -3.22
CA GLU A 286 -26.16 -0.79 -3.12
C GLU A 286 -24.64 -0.66 -3.39
N LYS A 287 -24.26 0.15 -4.38
CA LYS A 287 -22.85 0.41 -4.69
C LYS A 287 -22.15 1.23 -3.61
N LEU A 288 -22.80 2.26 -3.06
CA LEU A 288 -22.26 3.08 -1.98
C LEU A 288 -22.20 2.31 -0.66
N GLU A 289 -23.13 1.40 -0.39
CA GLU A 289 -23.15 0.56 0.82
C GLU A 289 -22.06 -0.50 0.78
N LYS A 290 -21.98 -1.25 -0.33
CA LYS A 290 -20.95 -2.30 -0.52
C LYS A 290 -19.54 -1.74 -0.66
N GLY A 291 -19.41 -0.53 -1.21
CA GLY A 291 -18.13 0.03 -1.64
C GLY A 291 -17.57 -0.65 -2.89
N VAL A 292 -16.62 0.02 -3.55
CA VAL A 292 -15.79 -0.59 -4.60
C VAL A 292 -14.40 -0.69 -4.01
N ALA A 293 -13.97 -1.88 -3.60
CA ALA A 293 -12.58 -2.10 -3.25
C ALA A 293 -11.72 -1.72 -4.46
N THR A 294 -10.95 -0.63 -4.34
CA THR A 294 -9.83 -0.27 -5.23
C THR A 294 -8.52 -0.39 -4.46
N TRP A 295 -7.50 -0.91 -5.11
CA TRP A 295 -6.15 -0.99 -4.55
C TRP A 295 -5.34 0.17 -5.11
N GLU A 296 -4.86 1.10 -4.28
CA GLU A 296 -4.07 2.26 -4.73
C GLU A 296 -4.74 3.03 -5.90
N GLY A 297 -6.06 3.21 -5.82
CA GLY A 297 -6.88 3.86 -6.85
C GLY A 297 -7.17 3.01 -8.09
N LYS A 298 -6.65 1.78 -8.17
CA LYS A 298 -6.77 0.85 -9.30
C LYS A 298 -7.93 -0.11 -9.13
N LYS A 299 -8.72 -0.26 -10.20
CA LYS A 299 -9.90 -1.13 -10.25
C LYS A 299 -9.55 -2.49 -10.87
N PHE A 300 -9.11 -3.42 -10.04
CA PHE A 300 -8.94 -4.81 -10.47
C PHE A 300 -10.30 -5.48 -10.76
N SER A 301 -10.43 -6.23 -11.85
CA SER A 301 -11.52 -7.18 -12.07
C SER A 301 -11.13 -8.55 -11.55
N MET A 302 -12.09 -9.25 -10.95
CA MET A 302 -11.94 -10.65 -10.52
C MET A 302 -13.12 -11.46 -11.05
N ARG A 303 -12.83 -12.58 -11.70
CA ARG A 303 -13.82 -13.53 -12.22
C ARG A 303 -13.19 -14.93 -12.34
N VAL A 304 -14.03 -15.94 -12.49
CA VAL A 304 -13.60 -17.28 -12.88
C VAL A 304 -13.77 -17.42 -14.39
N VAL A 305 -12.71 -17.80 -15.10
CA VAL A 305 -12.71 -18.08 -16.54
C VAL A 305 -12.19 -19.50 -16.70
N GLU A 306 -12.99 -20.38 -17.34
CA GLU A 306 -12.62 -21.78 -17.57
C GLU A 306 -12.15 -22.52 -16.29
N GLY A 307 -12.74 -22.18 -15.15
CA GLY A 307 -12.41 -22.78 -13.85
C GLY A 307 -11.17 -22.21 -13.16
N ALA A 308 -10.45 -21.27 -13.76
CA ALA A 308 -9.32 -20.56 -13.17
C ALA A 308 -9.70 -19.16 -12.66
N LEU A 309 -9.09 -18.72 -11.57
CA LEU A 309 -9.25 -17.35 -11.07
C LEU A 309 -8.48 -16.38 -11.97
N GLU A 310 -9.17 -15.42 -12.57
CA GLU A 310 -8.57 -14.32 -13.31
C GLU A 310 -8.65 -13.04 -12.47
N VAL A 311 -7.50 -12.45 -12.18
CA VAL A 311 -7.36 -11.13 -11.57
C VAL A 311 -6.67 -10.21 -12.56
N ARG A 312 -7.34 -9.13 -12.98
CA ARG A 312 -6.89 -8.27 -14.08
C ARG A 312 -7.09 -6.79 -13.77
N PHE A 313 -6.13 -5.95 -14.15
CA PHE A 313 -6.30 -4.49 -14.21
C PHE A 313 -6.17 -4.03 -15.67
N SER A 314 -7.03 -3.11 -16.12
CA SER A 314 -7.06 -2.66 -17.51
C SER A 314 -7.17 -1.13 -17.62
N PRO A 315 -6.04 -0.42 -17.53
CA PRO A 315 -6.00 1.01 -17.71
C PRO A 315 -6.09 1.42 -19.18
N THR A 316 -6.47 2.69 -19.41
CA THR A 316 -6.44 3.35 -20.73
C THR A 316 -5.16 4.13 -20.97
N SER A 317 -4.29 4.28 -19.96
CA SER A 317 -2.99 4.93 -20.08
C SER A 317 -1.86 3.91 -19.91
N ARG A 318 -0.75 4.18 -20.59
CA ARG A 318 0.48 3.38 -20.48
C ARG A 318 1.16 3.58 -19.13
N GLU A 319 1.12 4.80 -18.62
CA GLU A 319 1.65 5.16 -17.31
C GLU A 319 1.01 4.34 -16.18
N SER A 320 -0.33 4.29 -16.11
CA SER A 320 -1.00 3.49 -15.08
C SER A 320 -0.77 1.98 -15.23
N LEU A 321 -0.43 1.52 -16.44
CA LEU A 321 -0.07 0.12 -16.66
C LEU A 321 1.32 -0.20 -16.09
N GLU A 322 2.30 0.64 -16.42
CA GLU A 322 3.68 0.53 -15.93
C GLU A 322 3.72 0.71 -14.41
N GLU A 323 2.87 1.56 -13.87
CA GLU A 323 2.67 1.75 -12.43
C GLU A 323 2.18 0.46 -11.74
N ALA A 324 1.12 -0.18 -12.25
CA ALA A 324 0.62 -1.44 -11.68
C ALA A 324 1.69 -2.56 -11.75
N ALA A 325 2.50 -2.59 -12.81
CA ALA A 325 3.61 -3.53 -12.92
C ALA A 325 4.72 -3.24 -11.87
N ARG A 326 5.03 -1.97 -11.60
CA ARG A 326 5.97 -1.57 -10.56
C ARG A 326 5.47 -1.94 -9.16
N GLU A 327 4.18 -1.76 -8.87
CA GLU A 327 3.59 -2.16 -7.59
C GLU A 327 3.69 -3.67 -7.34
N PHE A 328 3.44 -4.46 -8.38
CA PHE A 328 3.60 -5.91 -8.31
C PHE A 328 5.07 -6.29 -8.04
N LYS A 329 6.02 -5.64 -8.70
CA LYS A 329 7.46 -5.81 -8.43
C LYS A 329 7.83 -5.41 -7.00
N ALA A 330 7.28 -4.32 -6.47
CA ALA A 330 7.50 -3.87 -5.09
C ALA A 330 6.93 -4.84 -4.03
N MET A 331 5.95 -5.67 -4.40
CA MET A 331 5.46 -6.78 -3.57
C MET A 331 6.27 -8.08 -3.76
N GLY A 332 7.37 -8.03 -4.52
CA GLY A 332 8.22 -9.19 -4.83
C GLY A 332 7.59 -10.18 -5.78
N LEU A 333 6.74 -9.67 -6.68
CA LEU A 333 6.26 -10.41 -7.84
C LEU A 333 7.17 -10.12 -9.04
N GLU A 334 7.20 -11.07 -9.96
CA GLU A 334 8.09 -11.06 -11.12
C GLU A 334 7.23 -11.14 -12.38
N GLU A 335 7.53 -10.27 -13.33
CA GLU A 335 6.81 -10.19 -14.60
C GLU A 335 7.16 -11.40 -15.47
N GLY A 336 6.16 -12.02 -16.10
CA GLY A 336 6.28 -13.29 -16.79
C GLY A 336 6.03 -14.51 -15.90
N VAL A 337 6.30 -14.40 -14.59
CA VAL A 337 6.13 -15.49 -13.61
C VAL A 337 4.83 -15.36 -12.82
N HIS A 338 4.71 -14.25 -12.13
CA HIS A 338 3.66 -13.98 -11.15
C HIS A 338 2.55 -13.13 -11.77
N PHE A 339 2.90 -12.32 -12.76
CA PHE A 339 1.96 -11.48 -13.48
C PHE A 339 2.41 -11.26 -14.92
N THR A 340 1.50 -10.87 -15.81
CA THR A 340 1.84 -10.50 -17.19
C THR A 340 1.31 -9.12 -17.53
N VAL A 341 2.11 -8.37 -18.29
CA VAL A 341 1.72 -7.06 -18.82
C VAL A 341 1.50 -7.20 -20.32
N ARG A 342 0.38 -6.68 -20.80
CA ARG A 342 0.04 -6.67 -22.23
C ARG A 342 -0.37 -5.27 -22.65
N TRP A 343 0.14 -4.84 -23.80
CA TRP A 343 -0.32 -3.64 -24.49
C TRP A 343 -0.95 -4.03 -25.83
N GLY A 344 -2.17 -3.58 -26.10
CA GLY A 344 -2.85 -3.88 -27.37
C GLY A 344 -3.89 -2.81 -27.72
N GLY A 345 -3.69 -2.13 -28.86
CA GLY A 345 -4.54 -1.01 -29.29
C GLY A 345 -4.43 0.19 -28.34
N GLU A 346 -5.58 0.70 -27.89
CA GLU A 346 -5.69 1.85 -26.96
C GLU A 346 -5.73 1.44 -25.46
N ARG A 347 -5.52 0.17 -25.12
CA ARG A 347 -5.63 -0.32 -23.74
C ARG A 347 -4.47 -1.19 -23.32
N GLY A 348 -4.06 -0.99 -22.07
CA GLY A 348 -3.14 -1.85 -21.34
C GLY A 348 -3.88 -2.91 -20.53
N SER A 349 -3.23 -4.02 -20.18
CA SER A 349 -3.72 -4.95 -19.17
C SER A 349 -2.60 -5.59 -18.36
N VAL A 350 -2.72 -5.57 -17.04
CA VAL A 350 -1.91 -6.38 -16.12
C VAL A 350 -2.77 -7.54 -15.62
N TYR A 351 -2.27 -8.76 -15.75
CA TYR A 351 -2.92 -9.96 -15.23
C TYR A 351 -2.07 -10.49 -14.08
N LEU A 352 -2.67 -10.64 -12.90
CA LEU A 352 -2.08 -11.41 -11.81
C LEU A 352 -2.40 -12.89 -12.05
N LEU A 353 -1.36 -13.69 -12.22
CA LEU A 353 -1.49 -15.13 -12.46
C LEU A 353 -1.80 -15.84 -11.15
N ALA A 354 -2.31 -17.07 -11.23
CA ALA A 354 -2.53 -17.92 -10.06
C ALA A 354 -1.26 -18.06 -9.20
N GLU A 355 -0.11 -18.14 -9.87
CA GLU A 355 1.20 -18.18 -9.24
C GLU A 355 1.54 -16.89 -8.48
N GLY A 356 1.15 -15.73 -9.01
CA GLY A 356 1.30 -14.46 -8.30
C GLY A 356 0.50 -14.40 -7.00
N VAL A 357 -0.71 -14.98 -6.96
CA VAL A 357 -1.52 -15.06 -5.73
C VAL A 357 -0.81 -15.92 -4.67
N ARG A 358 -0.25 -17.07 -5.07
CA ARG A 358 0.50 -17.95 -4.16
C ARG A 358 1.75 -17.24 -3.62
N ARG A 359 2.50 -16.56 -4.50
CA ARG A 359 3.68 -15.78 -4.11
C ARG A 359 3.32 -14.65 -3.14
N LEU A 360 2.24 -13.91 -3.40
CA LEU A 360 1.75 -12.88 -2.49
C LEU A 360 1.52 -13.45 -1.09
N LYS A 361 0.90 -14.63 -0.97
CA LYS A 361 0.66 -15.25 0.32
C LYS A 361 1.96 -15.62 1.02
N TRP A 362 2.88 -16.25 0.30
CA TRP A 362 4.17 -16.56 0.86
C TRP A 362 4.92 -15.30 1.34
N VAL A 363 4.96 -14.25 0.52
CA VAL A 363 5.59 -12.96 0.87
C VAL A 363 4.93 -12.32 2.08
N SER A 364 3.60 -12.42 2.22
CA SER A 364 2.88 -11.85 3.37
C SER A 364 3.26 -12.50 4.71
N GLU A 365 3.70 -13.76 4.70
CA GLU A 365 4.11 -14.49 5.91
C GLU A 365 5.62 -14.43 6.15
N ARG A 366 6.43 -14.53 5.08
CA ARG A 366 7.88 -14.74 5.15
C ARG A 366 8.73 -13.64 4.49
N GLY A 367 8.11 -12.71 3.78
CA GLY A 367 8.84 -11.57 3.21
C GLY A 367 9.35 -10.63 4.32
N GLU A 368 10.16 -9.66 3.93
CA GLU A 368 10.74 -8.69 4.86
C GLU A 368 10.21 -7.28 4.60
N GLY A 369 10.19 -6.45 5.65
CA GLY A 369 9.90 -5.02 5.59
C GLY A 369 8.60 -4.66 4.86
N GLU A 370 8.71 -3.72 3.92
CA GLU A 370 7.58 -3.16 3.20
C GLU A 370 6.91 -4.18 2.26
N GLN A 371 7.71 -5.06 1.64
CA GLN A 371 7.23 -6.06 0.69
C GLN A 371 6.20 -6.99 1.35
N ARG A 372 6.49 -7.46 2.58
CA ARG A 372 5.58 -8.29 3.39
C ARG A 372 4.26 -7.58 3.66
N ARG A 373 4.33 -6.33 4.13
CA ARG A 373 3.16 -5.53 4.49
C ARG A 373 2.27 -5.29 3.27
N ARG A 374 2.86 -4.85 2.14
CA ARG A 374 2.10 -4.58 0.90
C ARG A 374 1.46 -5.84 0.35
N ALA A 375 2.16 -6.97 0.34
CA ALA A 375 1.58 -8.25 -0.09
C ALA A 375 0.38 -8.67 0.78
N ALA A 376 0.48 -8.50 2.11
CA ALA A 376 -0.62 -8.78 3.03
C ALA A 376 -1.83 -7.86 2.81
N GLU A 377 -1.59 -6.55 2.65
CA GLU A 377 -2.65 -5.56 2.38
C GLU A 377 -3.35 -5.83 1.04
N PHE A 378 -2.59 -6.19 0.00
CA PHE A 378 -3.15 -6.50 -1.31
C PHE A 378 -3.97 -7.81 -1.30
N LEU A 379 -3.54 -8.83 -0.54
CA LEU A 379 -4.34 -10.06 -0.35
C LEU A 379 -5.67 -9.77 0.35
N LYS A 380 -5.65 -8.96 1.42
CA LYS A 380 -6.87 -8.54 2.10
C LYS A 380 -7.84 -7.85 1.14
N PHE A 381 -7.31 -6.98 0.29
CA PHE A 381 -8.08 -6.35 -0.78
C PHE A 381 -8.68 -7.37 -1.77
N LEU A 382 -7.92 -8.39 -2.20
CA LEU A 382 -8.41 -9.43 -3.09
C LEU A 382 -9.50 -10.28 -2.42
N GLU A 383 -9.37 -10.59 -1.13
CA GLU A 383 -10.36 -11.34 -0.36
C GLU A 383 -11.68 -10.57 -0.23
N GLU A 384 -11.62 -9.29 0.16
CA GLU A 384 -12.81 -8.41 0.23
C GLU A 384 -13.51 -8.33 -1.12
N LYS A 385 -12.73 -8.22 -2.20
CA LYS A 385 -13.25 -8.17 -3.56
C LYS A 385 -13.85 -9.50 -4.02
N ALA A 386 -13.23 -10.62 -3.69
CA ALA A 386 -13.72 -11.96 -4.00
C ALA A 386 -15.06 -12.24 -3.29
N ARG A 387 -15.17 -11.87 -2.01
CA ARG A 387 -16.44 -11.91 -1.25
C ARG A 387 -17.53 -11.13 -1.97
N ALA A 388 -17.22 -9.93 -2.45
CA ALA A 388 -18.17 -9.09 -3.19
C ALA A 388 -18.56 -9.67 -4.57
N LYS A 389 -17.71 -10.50 -5.19
CA LYS A 389 -17.95 -11.12 -6.50
C LYS A 389 -18.73 -12.43 -6.43
N GLY A 390 -18.69 -13.12 -5.30
CA GLY A 390 -19.48 -14.32 -5.02
C GLY A 390 -18.64 -15.50 -4.53
N GLY A 391 -19.31 -16.48 -3.94
CA GLY A 391 -18.66 -17.59 -3.24
C GLY A 391 -17.78 -18.51 -4.10
N GLU A 392 -17.98 -18.55 -5.42
CA GLU A 392 -17.08 -19.31 -6.31
C GLU A 392 -15.72 -18.63 -6.49
N VAL A 393 -15.71 -17.31 -6.70
CA VAL A 393 -14.48 -16.50 -6.81
C VAL A 393 -13.70 -16.56 -5.50
N LEU A 394 -14.40 -16.44 -4.36
CA LEU A 394 -13.79 -16.56 -3.03
C LEU A 394 -13.13 -17.92 -2.83
N ARG A 395 -13.84 -19.02 -3.07
CA ARG A 395 -13.28 -20.38 -2.92
C ARG A 395 -12.02 -20.60 -3.76
N LYS A 396 -11.99 -20.07 -4.99
CA LYS A 396 -10.80 -20.17 -5.87
C LYS A 396 -9.63 -19.34 -5.36
N LEU A 397 -9.89 -18.14 -4.84
CA LEU A 397 -8.84 -17.33 -4.21
C LEU A 397 -8.29 -18.02 -2.95
N GLU A 398 -9.17 -18.49 -2.07
CA GLU A 398 -8.79 -19.17 -0.83
C GLU A 398 -7.93 -20.42 -1.10
N ALA A 399 -8.27 -21.21 -2.13
CA ALA A 399 -7.47 -22.36 -2.53
C ALA A 399 -6.03 -21.95 -2.92
N LEU A 400 -5.87 -20.89 -3.72
CA LEU A 400 -4.55 -20.38 -4.11
C LEU A 400 -3.78 -19.80 -2.91
N VAL A 401 -4.48 -19.14 -1.99
CA VAL A 401 -3.88 -18.63 -0.74
C VAL A 401 -3.39 -19.80 0.12
N GLU A 402 -4.18 -20.84 0.31
CA GLU A 402 -3.77 -21.99 1.13
C GLU A 402 -2.58 -22.75 0.50
N GLU A 403 -2.58 -22.90 -0.82
CA GLU A 403 -1.42 -23.41 -1.56
C GLU A 403 -0.18 -22.54 -1.33
N GLY A 404 -0.30 -21.22 -1.40
CA GLY A 404 0.80 -20.28 -1.17
C GLY A 404 1.36 -20.33 0.25
N ARG A 405 0.49 -20.54 1.26
CA ARG A 405 0.88 -20.71 2.67
C ARG A 405 1.75 -21.96 2.87
N SER A 406 1.46 -23.02 2.13
CA SER A 406 2.13 -24.32 2.26
C SER A 406 3.48 -24.39 1.55
N ARG A 407 3.84 -23.38 0.74
CA ARG A 407 5.06 -23.37 -0.09
C ARG A 407 6.31 -22.92 0.64
N GLY A 408 7.44 -23.56 0.34
CA GLY A 408 8.73 -23.33 1.01
C GLY A 408 8.67 -23.55 2.53
N ALA A 409 7.66 -24.26 3.03
CA ALA A 409 7.47 -24.49 4.45
C ALA A 409 8.39 -25.58 5.00
N LEU A 410 8.84 -26.47 4.12
CA LEU A 410 9.65 -27.63 4.46
C LEU A 410 11.09 -27.38 4.02
N ARG A 411 12.03 -27.75 4.88
CA ARG A 411 13.42 -27.94 4.47
C ARG A 411 13.59 -29.36 3.97
N LEU A 412 14.15 -29.48 2.78
CA LEU A 412 14.49 -30.76 2.18
C LEU A 412 15.70 -31.36 2.91
N VAL A 413 16.73 -30.57 3.18
CA VAL A 413 17.85 -30.98 4.04
C VAL A 413 17.31 -31.08 5.45
N SER A 414 17.43 -32.26 6.08
CA SER A 414 16.76 -32.71 7.32
C SER A 414 15.41 -33.42 7.16
N LEU A 415 14.91 -33.62 5.94
CA LEU A 415 13.76 -34.50 5.72
C LEU A 415 14.14 -35.94 6.09
N GLU A 416 13.41 -36.52 7.05
CA GLU A 416 13.48 -37.94 7.39
C GLU A 416 12.05 -38.50 7.40
N LYS A 417 11.72 -39.32 6.39
CA LYS A 417 10.37 -39.86 6.22
C LYS A 417 10.40 -41.18 5.46
N ASP A 418 9.64 -42.16 5.94
CA ASP A 418 9.43 -43.47 5.31
C ASP A 418 10.74 -44.19 4.91
N GLY A 419 11.80 -44.04 5.71
CA GLY A 419 13.12 -44.63 5.44
C GLY A 419 13.99 -43.87 4.43
N VAL A 420 13.57 -42.66 4.03
CA VAL A 420 14.36 -41.72 3.21
C VAL A 420 14.82 -40.57 4.10
N LYS A 421 16.14 -40.33 4.14
CA LYS A 421 16.77 -39.21 4.83
C LYS A 421 17.61 -38.38 3.87
N VAL A 422 17.24 -37.12 3.65
CA VAL A 422 17.97 -36.25 2.71
C VAL A 422 19.11 -35.52 3.44
N LEU A 423 20.32 -35.70 2.92
CA LEU A 423 21.57 -35.21 3.52
C LEU A 423 22.05 -33.91 2.89
N ASP A 424 21.89 -33.75 1.57
CA ASP A 424 22.35 -32.58 0.83
C ASP A 424 21.53 -32.40 -0.45
N VAL A 425 21.41 -31.15 -0.90
CA VAL A 425 20.76 -30.80 -2.16
C VAL A 425 21.52 -29.68 -2.87
N LYS A 426 21.73 -29.86 -4.17
CA LYS A 426 22.38 -28.86 -5.04
C LYS A 426 21.59 -28.67 -6.31
N THR A 427 21.54 -27.44 -6.79
CA THR A 427 20.87 -27.09 -8.04
C THR A 427 21.84 -26.42 -9.00
N GLU A 428 21.83 -26.84 -10.25
CA GLU A 428 22.63 -26.26 -11.34
C GLU A 428 21.72 -26.04 -12.55
N GLU A 429 21.67 -24.80 -13.02
CA GLU A 429 20.91 -24.43 -14.22
C GLU A 429 21.88 -24.34 -15.40
N LYS A 430 21.61 -25.09 -16.47
CA LYS A 430 22.45 -25.12 -17.67
C LYS A 430 21.60 -25.34 -18.91
N ASP A 431 21.74 -24.42 -19.86
CA ASP A 431 20.93 -24.35 -21.07
C ASP A 431 19.42 -24.24 -20.72
N ASP A 432 18.58 -25.10 -21.29
CA ASP A 432 17.14 -25.18 -21.04
C ASP A 432 16.77 -26.14 -19.89
N LYS A 433 17.75 -26.58 -19.09
CA LYS A 433 17.59 -27.65 -18.09
C LYS A 433 18.00 -27.21 -16.70
N LEU A 434 17.27 -27.74 -15.72
CA LEU A 434 17.62 -27.66 -14.32
C LEU A 434 18.07 -29.03 -13.82
N TYR A 435 19.28 -29.10 -13.28
CA TYR A 435 19.81 -30.27 -12.63
C TYR A 435 19.64 -30.11 -11.13
N VAL A 436 19.01 -31.10 -10.51
CA VAL A 436 18.84 -31.19 -9.06
C VAL A 436 19.57 -32.43 -8.58
N THR A 437 20.64 -32.24 -7.83
CA THR A 437 21.40 -33.32 -7.20
C THR A 437 20.95 -33.47 -5.76
N ILE A 438 20.43 -34.64 -5.41
CA ILE A 438 19.96 -34.97 -4.06
C ILE A 438 20.82 -36.10 -3.53
N ARG A 439 21.50 -35.87 -2.41
CA ARG A 439 22.19 -36.92 -1.66
C ARG A 439 21.27 -37.39 -0.54
N ALA A 440 20.91 -38.67 -0.54
CA ALA A 440 19.98 -39.23 0.43
C ALA A 440 20.44 -40.61 0.92
N GLU A 441 20.14 -40.92 2.18
CA GLU A 441 20.18 -42.26 2.74
C GLU A 441 18.80 -42.90 2.60
N ILE A 442 18.73 -44.05 1.94
CA ILE A 442 17.49 -44.78 1.69
C ILE A 442 17.68 -46.22 2.14
N ASP A 443 16.94 -46.63 3.17
CA ASP A 443 17.02 -47.97 3.77
C ASP A 443 18.47 -48.37 4.14
N GLY A 444 19.25 -47.40 4.65
CA GLY A 444 20.64 -47.59 5.08
C GLY A 444 21.71 -47.44 3.99
N ALA A 445 21.33 -47.21 2.73
CA ALA A 445 22.26 -46.96 1.62
C ALA A 445 22.32 -45.46 1.28
N VAL A 446 23.51 -44.86 1.32
CA VAL A 446 23.73 -43.46 0.93
C VAL A 446 24.02 -43.39 -0.58
N GLU A 447 23.13 -42.73 -1.32
CA GLU A 447 23.25 -42.56 -2.77
C GLU A 447 23.04 -41.09 -3.17
N GLU A 448 23.57 -40.75 -4.35
CA GLU A 448 23.38 -39.43 -4.95
C GLU A 448 22.55 -39.57 -6.24
N TYR A 449 21.48 -38.81 -6.33
CA TYR A 449 20.54 -38.83 -7.43
C TYR A 449 20.58 -37.50 -8.18
N ARG A 450 20.94 -37.56 -9.46
CA ARG A 450 20.97 -36.38 -10.35
C ARG A 450 19.70 -36.34 -11.19
N LEU A 451 18.70 -35.63 -10.70
CA LEU A 451 17.43 -35.39 -11.37
C LEU A 451 17.64 -34.33 -12.46
N THR A 452 17.14 -34.59 -13.67
CA THR A 452 17.17 -33.62 -14.77
C THR A 452 15.75 -33.17 -15.07
N PHE A 453 15.54 -31.86 -15.01
CA PHE A 453 14.29 -31.21 -15.32
C PHE A 453 14.45 -30.65 -16.73
N THR A 454 13.56 -31.08 -17.61
CA THR A 454 13.56 -30.69 -19.03
C THR A 454 12.25 -30.04 -19.37
N ARG A 455 12.29 -29.06 -20.28
CA ARG A 455 11.11 -28.49 -20.89
C ARG A 455 11.02 -28.89 -22.36
N GLU A 456 9.88 -29.43 -22.76
CA GLU A 456 9.60 -29.72 -24.16
C GLU A 456 9.16 -28.45 -24.91
N LYS A 457 9.17 -28.48 -26.24
CA LYS A 457 8.84 -27.30 -27.08
C LYS A 457 7.41 -26.80 -26.89
N ASP A 458 6.52 -27.65 -26.39
CA ASP A 458 5.13 -27.34 -26.08
C ASP A 458 4.94 -26.76 -24.67
N GLY A 459 6.03 -26.58 -23.91
CA GLY A 459 6.01 -26.10 -22.53
C GLY A 459 5.88 -27.21 -21.49
N THR A 460 5.71 -28.48 -21.90
CA THR A 460 5.57 -29.60 -20.97
C THR A 460 6.85 -29.79 -20.16
N ARG A 461 6.73 -29.77 -18.83
CA ARG A 461 7.86 -29.95 -17.90
C ARG A 461 7.95 -31.41 -17.48
N ARG A 462 9.16 -32.00 -17.57
CA ARG A 462 9.41 -33.39 -17.15
C ARG A 462 10.62 -33.50 -16.25
N LEU A 463 10.47 -34.36 -15.25
CA LEU A 463 11.54 -34.85 -14.41
C LEU A 463 12.03 -36.18 -14.99
N GLN A 464 13.34 -36.35 -15.20
CA GLN A 464 13.88 -37.65 -15.54
C GLN A 464 15.32 -37.86 -15.05
N PHE A 465 15.66 -39.11 -14.76
CA PHE A 465 17.01 -39.55 -14.48
C PHE A 465 17.15 -41.05 -14.75
N TYR A 466 18.38 -41.55 -14.72
CA TYR A 466 18.70 -42.93 -15.05
C TYR A 466 19.45 -43.58 -13.89
N VAL A 467 19.12 -44.84 -13.61
CA VAL A 467 19.79 -45.68 -12.61
C VAL A 467 20.09 -47.05 -13.21
N ARG A 468 20.98 -47.82 -12.57
CA ARG A 468 21.34 -49.19 -12.98
C ARG A 468 21.22 -50.13 -11.80
N GLY A 469 20.66 -51.32 -12.04
CA GLY A 469 20.43 -52.34 -11.01
C GLY A 469 19.05 -52.22 -10.35
N GLU A 470 18.44 -53.36 -10.06
CA GLU A 470 17.07 -53.47 -9.54
C GLU A 470 16.89 -52.74 -8.20
N GLU A 471 17.86 -52.88 -7.29
CA GLU A 471 17.81 -52.21 -5.98
C GLU A 471 17.89 -50.67 -6.11
N ALA A 472 18.72 -50.16 -7.02
CA ALA A 472 18.83 -48.72 -7.25
C ALA A 472 17.55 -48.15 -7.87
N VAL A 473 16.83 -48.93 -8.69
CA VAL A 473 15.51 -48.58 -9.20
C VAL A 473 14.50 -48.48 -8.06
N ALA A 474 14.47 -49.46 -7.14
CA ALA A 474 13.57 -49.43 -6.00
C ALA A 474 13.81 -48.20 -5.10
N ARG A 475 15.08 -47.90 -4.78
CA ARG A 475 15.46 -46.72 -3.99
C ARG A 475 15.12 -45.40 -4.69
N ALA A 476 15.37 -45.31 -6.01
CA ALA A 476 15.02 -44.13 -6.80
C ALA A 476 13.51 -43.85 -6.86
N VAL A 477 12.69 -44.90 -7.03
CA VAL A 477 11.22 -44.78 -7.00
C VAL A 477 10.76 -44.29 -5.63
N LYS A 478 11.29 -44.89 -4.57
CA LYS A 478 10.98 -44.52 -3.18
C LYS A 478 11.33 -43.08 -2.85
N LEU A 479 12.51 -42.61 -3.27
CA LEU A 479 12.92 -41.21 -3.12
C LEU A 479 11.88 -40.27 -3.73
N VAL A 480 11.55 -40.47 -5.00
CA VAL A 480 10.62 -39.59 -5.72
C VAL A 480 9.23 -39.61 -5.07
N GLU A 481 8.75 -40.79 -4.69
CA GLU A 481 7.44 -40.95 -4.05
C GLU A 481 7.37 -40.25 -2.68
N VAL A 482 8.41 -40.37 -1.84
CA VAL A 482 8.47 -39.63 -0.56
C VAL A 482 8.54 -38.12 -0.79
N LEU A 483 9.36 -37.69 -1.76
CA LEU A 483 9.58 -36.27 -2.05
C LEU A 483 8.41 -35.59 -2.75
N THR A 484 7.54 -36.33 -3.42
CA THR A 484 6.46 -35.72 -4.23
C THR A 484 5.07 -36.19 -3.84
N GLY A 485 4.95 -37.33 -3.16
CA GLY A 485 3.69 -37.99 -2.85
C GLY A 485 3.08 -38.77 -4.02
N GLU A 486 3.73 -38.77 -5.19
CA GLU A 486 3.30 -39.53 -6.37
C GLU A 486 4.41 -40.49 -6.84
N ARG A 487 4.01 -41.68 -7.31
CA ARG A 487 4.94 -42.70 -7.81
C ARG A 487 5.37 -42.35 -9.25
N PRO A 488 6.69 -42.32 -9.57
CA PRO A 488 7.16 -42.05 -10.92
C PRO A 488 6.96 -43.24 -11.86
N SER A 489 6.99 -42.96 -13.17
CA SER A 489 7.02 -43.99 -14.20
C SER A 489 8.44 -44.59 -14.35
N VAL A 490 8.51 -45.90 -14.58
CA VAL A 490 9.76 -46.66 -14.71
C VAL A 490 9.79 -47.34 -16.07
N THR A 491 10.88 -47.20 -16.81
CA THR A 491 11.06 -47.85 -18.12
C THR A 491 12.48 -48.38 -18.26
N GLU A 492 12.63 -49.68 -18.54
CA GLU A 492 13.93 -50.28 -18.84
C GLU A 492 14.38 -49.91 -20.27
N MET A 493 15.66 -49.58 -20.43
CA MET A 493 16.25 -49.15 -21.70
C MET A 493 17.11 -50.27 -22.30
N PRO A 494 17.26 -50.34 -23.63
CA PRO A 494 18.05 -51.38 -24.30
C PRO A 494 19.54 -51.43 -23.91
N ASP A 495 20.07 -50.36 -23.31
CA ASP A 495 21.47 -50.24 -22.87
C ASP A 495 21.70 -50.63 -21.39
N GLY A 496 20.72 -51.32 -20.80
CA GLY A 496 20.74 -51.80 -19.42
C GLY A 496 20.56 -50.72 -18.36
N ARG A 497 20.17 -49.49 -18.73
CA ARG A 497 19.76 -48.44 -17.79
C ARG A 497 18.26 -48.47 -17.58
N THR A 498 17.80 -48.08 -16.40
CA THR A 498 16.38 -47.86 -16.14
C THR A 498 16.11 -46.37 -16.03
N ARG A 499 15.16 -45.89 -16.83
CA ARG A 499 14.70 -44.50 -16.83
C ARG A 499 13.59 -44.32 -15.79
N ILE A 500 13.82 -43.42 -14.84
CA ILE A 500 12.80 -42.91 -13.92
C ILE A 500 12.28 -41.60 -14.49
N ARG A 501 10.96 -41.48 -14.64
CA ARG A 501 10.33 -40.32 -15.24
C ARG A 501 9.12 -39.85 -14.43
N GLY A 502 9.15 -38.60 -14.00
CA GLY A 502 8.06 -37.88 -13.34
C GLY A 502 7.34 -36.92 -14.29
N SER A 503 6.11 -36.60 -13.93
CA SER A 503 5.27 -35.59 -14.59
C SER A 503 5.51 -34.18 -14.02
N GLU A 504 4.83 -33.20 -14.59
CA GLU A 504 4.79 -31.83 -14.08
C GLU A 504 4.38 -31.75 -12.61
N ARG A 505 3.45 -32.62 -12.16
CA ARG A 505 3.04 -32.69 -10.74
C ARG A 505 4.19 -33.00 -9.80
N HIS A 506 5.16 -33.79 -10.24
CA HIS A 506 6.34 -34.11 -9.43
C HIS A 506 7.22 -32.87 -9.25
N ILE A 507 7.37 -32.07 -10.32
CA ILE A 507 8.13 -30.81 -10.28
C ILE A 507 7.43 -29.80 -9.37
N ASP A 508 6.11 -29.64 -9.52
CA ASP A 508 5.32 -28.72 -8.71
C ASP A 508 5.35 -29.13 -7.23
N ALA A 509 5.29 -30.44 -6.92
CA ALA A 509 5.40 -30.93 -5.55
C ALA A 509 6.75 -30.57 -4.90
N LEU A 510 7.85 -30.56 -5.67
CA LEU A 510 9.17 -30.19 -5.16
C LEU A 510 9.30 -28.70 -4.79
N THR A 511 8.40 -27.83 -5.26
CA THR A 511 8.38 -26.40 -4.87
C THR A 511 7.97 -26.17 -3.40
N ARG A 512 7.49 -27.21 -2.71
CA ARG A 512 7.23 -27.14 -1.25
C ARG A 512 8.50 -27.03 -0.42
N TYR A 513 9.64 -27.41 -0.99
CA TYR A 513 10.94 -27.37 -0.34
C TYR A 513 11.64 -26.04 -0.57
N GLU A 514 12.06 -25.39 0.53
CA GLU A 514 12.72 -24.09 0.54
C GLU A 514 13.92 -24.02 -0.43
N GLU A 515 14.74 -25.06 -0.44
CA GLU A 515 16.00 -25.14 -1.18
C GLU A 515 15.83 -25.29 -2.70
N LEU A 516 14.69 -25.84 -3.13
CA LEU A 516 14.41 -26.10 -4.54
C LEU A 516 13.49 -25.07 -5.16
N ARG A 517 12.65 -24.44 -4.34
CA ARG A 517 11.55 -23.59 -4.78
C ARG A 517 12.00 -22.49 -5.73
N GLU A 518 12.89 -21.61 -5.29
CA GLU A 518 13.25 -20.43 -6.10
C GLU A 518 13.92 -20.84 -7.41
N THR A 519 14.75 -21.89 -7.38
CA THR A 519 15.42 -22.36 -8.59
C THR A 519 14.45 -23.03 -9.56
N ILE A 520 13.49 -23.85 -9.07
CA ILE A 520 12.46 -24.45 -9.92
C ILE A 520 11.50 -23.38 -10.47
N GLU A 521 11.12 -22.40 -9.65
CA GLU A 521 10.28 -21.26 -10.08
C GLU A 521 10.99 -20.45 -11.16
N ARG A 522 12.26 -20.06 -10.96
CA ARG A 522 13.03 -19.33 -11.97
C ARG A 522 13.20 -20.14 -13.25
N TRP A 523 13.64 -21.40 -13.13
CA TRP A 523 13.85 -22.27 -14.29
C TRP A 523 12.56 -22.59 -15.04
N SER A 524 11.40 -22.71 -14.38
CA SER A 524 10.13 -23.06 -15.05
C SER A 524 9.59 -21.92 -15.92
N ASN A 525 10.11 -20.71 -15.79
CA ASN A 525 9.55 -19.51 -16.42
C ASN A 525 10.48 -18.82 -17.44
N GLN A 526 11.71 -19.29 -17.64
CA GLN A 526 12.57 -18.90 -18.78
C GLN A 526 12.06 -19.48 -20.09
#